data_AF-A0A0S8JN80-F1
#
_entry.id   AF-A0A0S8JN80-F1
#
_cell.length_a   1.000
_cell.length_b   1.000
_cell.length_c   1.000
_cell.angle_alpha   90.00
_cell.angle_beta   90.00
_cell.angle_gamma   90.00
#
_symmetry.space_group_name_H-M   'P 1'
#
loop_
_entity.id
_entity.type
_entity.pdbx_description
1 polymer ?
#
loop_
_entity_poly.entity_id
_entity_poly.type
_entity_poly.pdbx_seq_one_letter_code
_entity_poly.pdbx_strand_id
1 'polypeptide(L)'
;MSLFSQAAHWKKHPGNPVLEPGEAGTWDDKSLFMPSVLDINDTLHMWYAGSNTTGEGGGIGHAFSTDDGLTWTGNPENPVLNTGPEGSWDENHIYFPLVIYDETNSIFHMWYTGGNASFEEKGGYASST
;
A
#
# COMPACT_ATOMS: atom_id res chain seq x y z
N MET A 1 -31.50 2.36 10.78
CA MET A 1 -30.86 1.50 9.76
C MET A 1 -29.83 0.64 10.46
N SER A 2 -29.78 -0.67 10.20
CA SER A 2 -28.72 -1.51 10.80
C SER A 2 -27.40 -1.26 10.07
N LEU A 3 -26.28 -1.47 10.76
CA LEU A 3 -24.93 -1.38 10.18
C LEU A 3 -24.80 -2.20 8.88
N PHE A 4 -25.47 -3.34 8.80
CA PHE A 4 -25.48 -4.21 7.62
C PHE A 4 -26.18 -3.61 6.39
N SER A 5 -27.10 -2.66 6.56
CA SER A 5 -27.75 -2.01 5.43
C SER A 5 -26.83 -1.03 4.69
N GLN A 6 -25.87 -0.40 5.38
CA GLN A 6 -24.95 0.54 4.73
C GLN A 6 -23.78 -0.17 4.02
N ALA A 7 -23.34 -1.32 4.52
CA ALA A 7 -22.24 -2.09 3.92
C ALA A 7 -22.49 -2.55 2.47
N ALA A 8 -23.75 -2.55 2.01
CA ALA A 8 -24.13 -2.92 0.64
C ALA A 8 -24.34 -1.72 -0.30
N HIS A 9 -24.32 -0.47 0.21
CA HIS A 9 -24.64 0.73 -0.57
C HIS A 9 -23.47 1.70 -0.59
N TRP A 10 -22.74 1.69 -1.70
CA TRP A 10 -21.54 2.49 -1.89
C TRP A 10 -21.79 3.67 -2.83
N LYS A 11 -21.27 4.84 -2.47
CA LYS A 11 -21.24 6.03 -3.32
C LYS A 11 -19.79 6.46 -3.51
N LYS A 12 -19.35 6.63 -4.75
CA LYS A 12 -18.02 7.17 -5.05
C LYS A 12 -17.91 8.62 -4.57
N HIS A 13 -16.79 8.97 -3.95
CA HIS A 13 -16.50 10.35 -3.59
C HIS A 13 -16.30 11.18 -4.87
N PRO A 14 -16.90 12.38 -4.99
CA PRO A 14 -16.81 13.19 -6.21
C PRO A 14 -15.40 13.73 -6.48
N GLY A 15 -14.55 13.81 -5.45
CA GLY A 15 -13.15 14.24 -5.57
C GLY A 15 -12.16 13.11 -5.89
N ASN A 16 -12.63 11.96 -6.40
CA ASN A 16 -11.73 10.87 -6.80
C ASN A 16 -10.92 11.22 -8.07
N PRO A 17 -9.66 10.74 -8.20
CA PRO A 17 -8.92 9.96 -7.20
C PRO A 17 -8.44 10.85 -6.03
N VAL A 18 -8.34 10.27 -4.83
CA VAL A 18 -7.87 10.98 -3.62
C VAL A 18 -6.35 10.88 -3.42
N LEU A 19 -5.68 10.04 -4.21
CA LEU A 19 -4.23 9.90 -4.28
C LEU A 19 -3.87 9.64 -5.75
N GLU A 20 -2.95 10.45 -6.28
CA GLU A 20 -2.49 10.37 -7.68
C GLU A 20 -1.13 9.66 -7.74
N PRO A 21 -0.80 8.98 -8.86
CA PRO A 21 0.54 8.45 -9.10
C PRO A 21 1.64 9.50 -8.87
N GLY A 22 2.84 9.03 -8.54
CA GLY A 22 3.99 9.90 -8.36
C GLY A 22 4.40 10.62 -9.64
N GLU A 23 5.36 11.55 -9.50
CA GLU A 23 5.92 12.26 -10.66
C GLU A 23 6.61 11.29 -11.63
N ALA A 24 6.66 11.65 -12.92
CA ALA A 24 7.29 10.82 -13.93
C ALA A 24 8.73 10.41 -13.53
N GLY A 25 9.02 9.12 -13.57
CA GLY A 25 10.29 8.54 -13.16
C GLY A 25 10.35 8.08 -11.70
N THR A 26 9.31 8.30 -10.88
CA THR A 26 9.23 7.68 -9.55
C THR A 26 8.80 6.21 -9.63
N TRP A 27 9.01 5.49 -8.53
CA TRP A 27 8.70 4.06 -8.38
C TRP A 27 7.19 3.73 -8.57
N ASP A 28 6.32 4.72 -8.41
CA ASP A 28 4.87 4.63 -8.51
C ASP A 28 4.26 5.57 -9.59
N ASP A 29 5.08 6.00 -10.57
CA ASP A 29 4.69 6.99 -11.59
C ASP A 29 3.62 6.51 -12.59
N LYS A 30 3.29 5.22 -12.60
CA LYS A 30 2.31 4.63 -13.51
C LYS A 30 0.99 4.35 -12.83
N SER A 31 1.01 3.72 -11.66
CA SER A 31 -0.20 3.21 -11.01
C SER A 31 0.00 2.95 -9.52
N LEU A 32 -1.07 3.18 -8.77
CA LEU A 32 -1.22 2.88 -7.35
C LEU A 32 -2.41 1.92 -7.18
N PHE A 33 -2.29 0.88 -6.37
CA PHE A 33 -3.34 -0.14 -6.23
C PHE A 33 -3.22 -0.91 -4.91
N MET A 34 -4.24 -1.71 -4.60
CA MET A 34 -4.29 -2.61 -3.44
C MET A 34 -4.02 -1.92 -2.09
N PRO A 35 -4.81 -0.89 -1.73
CA PRO A 35 -4.61 -0.19 -0.46
C PRO A 35 -5.00 -1.05 0.74
N SER A 36 -4.24 -0.95 1.83
CA SER A 36 -4.59 -1.38 3.18
C SER A 36 -4.55 -0.16 4.10
N VAL A 37 -5.65 0.13 4.77
CA VAL A 37 -5.79 1.32 5.62
C VAL A 37 -6.02 0.93 7.07
N LEU A 38 -5.28 1.56 7.98
CA LEU A 38 -5.49 1.50 9.42
C LEU A 38 -5.80 2.89 9.95
N ASP A 39 -6.69 2.97 10.94
CA ASP A 39 -6.92 4.18 11.74
C ASP A 39 -6.15 4.06 13.05
N ILE A 40 -5.23 5.00 13.30
CA ILE A 40 -4.39 5.04 14.50
C ILE A 40 -4.41 6.47 15.02
N ASN A 41 -5.02 6.67 16.19
CA ASN A 41 -5.11 7.98 16.86
C ASN A 41 -5.64 9.09 15.93
N ASP A 42 -6.78 8.85 15.28
CA ASP A 42 -7.46 9.78 14.36
C ASP A 42 -6.63 10.14 13.10
N THR A 43 -5.65 9.30 12.77
CA THR A 43 -4.87 9.39 11.53
C THR A 43 -5.04 8.10 10.75
N LEU A 44 -5.50 8.22 9.51
CA LEU A 44 -5.54 7.10 8.59
C LEU A 44 -4.16 6.90 7.98
N HIS A 45 -3.63 5.68 8.07
CA HIS A 45 -2.40 5.26 7.45
C HIS A 45 -2.71 4.24 6.36
N MET A 46 -2.33 4.53 5.12
CA MET A 46 -2.49 3.65 3.98
C MET A 46 -1.14 3.10 3.55
N TRP A 47 -1.09 1.78 3.37
CA TRP A 47 -0.05 1.11 2.59
C TRP A 47 -0.63 0.71 1.26
N TYR A 48 0.10 0.97 0.17
CA TYR A 48 -0.39 0.73 -1.19
C TYR A 48 0.72 0.17 -2.06
N ALA A 49 0.35 -0.68 -3.01
CA ALA A 49 1.26 -1.11 -4.05
C ALA A 49 1.39 -0.01 -5.12
N GLY A 50 2.61 0.26 -5.57
CA GLY A 50 2.90 1.14 -6.69
C GLY A 50 3.59 0.37 -7.81
N SER A 51 3.49 0.88 -9.03
CA SER A 51 4.30 0.43 -10.17
C SER A 51 4.74 1.62 -11.00
N ASN A 52 5.87 1.44 -11.68
CA ASN A 52 6.42 2.43 -12.58
C ASN A 52 6.14 2.11 -14.05
N THR A 53 6.46 3.07 -14.92
CA THR A 53 6.31 3.01 -16.37
C THR A 53 7.27 2.04 -17.06
N THR A 54 8.41 1.72 -16.44
CA THR A 54 9.42 0.80 -17.00
C THR A 54 9.06 -0.68 -16.84
N GLY A 55 8.12 -1.00 -15.94
CA GLY A 55 7.71 -2.38 -15.66
C GLY A 55 8.70 -3.12 -14.74
N GLU A 56 9.62 -2.39 -14.13
CA GLU A 56 10.51 -2.91 -13.10
C GLU A 56 9.85 -2.74 -11.72
N GLY A 57 9.61 -3.85 -11.01
CA GLY A 57 9.58 -3.90 -9.55
C GLY A 57 8.61 -2.97 -8.85
N GLY A 58 7.38 -3.45 -8.62
CA GLY A 58 6.42 -2.76 -7.75
C GLY A 58 6.92 -2.67 -6.32
N GLY A 59 6.75 -1.51 -5.69
CA GLY A 59 7.04 -1.27 -4.27
C GLY A 59 5.78 -1.15 -3.44
N ILE A 60 5.93 -1.11 -2.12
CA ILE A 60 4.84 -0.72 -1.21
C ILE A 60 5.17 0.64 -0.63
N GLY A 61 4.30 1.60 -0.90
CA GLY A 61 4.37 2.95 -0.34
C GLY A 61 3.49 3.10 0.89
N HIS A 62 3.73 4.17 1.62
CA HIS A 62 2.93 4.63 2.74
C HIS A 62 2.43 6.06 2.48
N ALA A 63 1.19 6.32 2.85
CA ALA A 63 0.61 7.66 2.89
C ALA A 63 -0.27 7.80 4.14
N PHE A 64 -0.47 9.03 4.60
CA PHE A 64 -1.35 9.32 5.72
C PHE A 64 -2.37 10.42 5.42
N SER A 65 -3.50 10.38 6.12
CA SER A 65 -4.58 11.33 6.03
C SER A 65 -5.11 11.68 7.42
N THR A 66 -5.39 12.96 7.65
CA THR A 66 -5.97 13.49 8.90
C THR A 66 -7.37 14.09 8.66
N ASP A 67 -7.97 13.82 7.50
CA ASP A 67 -9.24 14.39 7.04
C ASP A 67 -10.17 13.32 6.45
N ASP A 68 -10.29 12.19 7.15
CA ASP A 68 -11.14 11.06 6.78
C ASP A 68 -10.81 10.44 5.41
N GLY A 69 -9.56 10.50 4.99
CA GLY A 69 -9.08 9.89 3.74
C GLY A 69 -9.41 10.70 2.49
N LEU A 70 -9.73 11.98 2.64
CA LEU A 70 -10.03 12.89 1.53
C LEU A 70 -8.76 13.46 0.89
N THR A 71 -7.73 13.73 1.69
CA THR A 71 -6.39 14.09 1.21
C THR A 71 -5.34 13.16 1.79
N TRP A 72 -4.38 12.76 0.97
CA TRP A 72 -3.31 11.83 1.35
C TRP A 72 -1.95 12.48 1.13
N THR A 73 -1.09 12.40 2.15
CA THR A 73 0.30 12.83 2.07
C THR A 73 1.21 11.61 2.05
N GLY A 74 1.99 11.45 0.98
CA GLY A 74 2.96 10.36 0.84
C GLY A 74 4.13 10.50 1.80
N ASN A 75 4.65 9.37 2.27
CA ASN A 75 5.87 9.33 3.07
C ASN A 75 7.09 9.68 2.19
N PRO A 76 7.98 10.61 2.60
CA PRO A 76 9.20 10.94 1.85
C PRO A 76 10.17 9.76 1.68
N GLU A 77 10.07 8.72 2.51
CA GLU A 77 10.90 7.52 2.43
C GLU A 77 10.31 6.44 1.49
N ASN A 78 9.24 6.76 0.75
CA ASN A 78 8.64 5.83 -0.17
C ASN A 78 9.61 5.37 -1.31
N PRO A 79 9.54 4.09 -1.70
CA PRO A 79 8.69 3.04 -1.14
C PRO A 79 9.24 2.53 0.21
N VAL A 80 8.34 2.26 1.16
CA VAL A 80 8.68 1.74 2.51
C VAL A 80 8.99 0.24 2.52
N LEU A 81 8.64 -0.48 1.45
CA LEU A 81 9.13 -1.83 1.17
C LEU A 81 9.47 -1.93 -0.32
N ASN A 82 10.63 -2.50 -0.61
CA ASN A 82 11.10 -2.76 -1.97
C ASN A 82 11.01 -4.26 -2.29
N THR A 83 11.03 -4.61 -3.57
CA THR A 83 11.26 -6.00 -4.00
C THR A 83 12.57 -6.55 -3.42
N GLY A 84 12.65 -7.86 -3.32
CA GLY A 84 13.88 -8.51 -2.91
C GLY A 84 15.00 -8.40 -3.96
N PRO A 85 16.24 -8.75 -3.59
CA PRO A 85 17.38 -8.75 -4.50
C PRO A 85 17.23 -9.82 -5.60
N GLU A 86 17.95 -9.66 -6.70
CA GLU A 86 17.96 -10.64 -7.81
C GLU A 86 18.16 -12.08 -7.30
N GLY A 87 17.32 -12.99 -7.81
CA GLY A 87 17.21 -14.38 -7.42
C GLY A 87 16.35 -14.64 -6.18
N SER A 88 15.82 -13.60 -5.51
CA SER A 88 14.84 -13.79 -4.45
C SER A 88 13.49 -14.19 -5.01
N TRP A 89 12.63 -14.71 -4.14
CA TRP A 89 11.31 -15.18 -4.52
C TRP A 89 10.34 -14.05 -4.88
N ASP A 90 10.65 -12.82 -4.46
CA ASP A 90 9.91 -11.57 -4.61
C ASP A 90 10.71 -10.50 -5.39
N GLU A 91 11.66 -10.94 -6.22
CA GLU A 91 12.57 -10.06 -6.96
C GLU A 91 11.86 -9.17 -8.00
N ASN A 92 10.68 -9.59 -8.49
CA ASN A 92 10.04 -8.95 -9.63
C ASN A 92 8.91 -8.01 -9.22
N HIS A 93 8.16 -8.32 -8.16
CA HIS A 93 7.08 -7.46 -7.66
C HIS A 93 6.68 -7.83 -6.23
N ILE A 94 6.16 -6.83 -5.51
CA ILE A 94 5.48 -6.98 -4.23
C ILE A 94 4.17 -6.18 -4.19
N TYR A 95 3.09 -6.84 -3.76
CA TYR A 95 1.69 -6.40 -3.87
C TYR A 95 0.87 -6.80 -2.65
N PHE A 96 -0.41 -6.38 -2.62
CA PHE A 96 -1.39 -6.74 -1.59
C PHE A 96 -0.88 -6.58 -0.15
N PRO A 97 -0.41 -5.38 0.25
CA PRO A 97 -0.11 -5.15 1.66
C PRO A 97 -1.36 -5.42 2.49
N LEU A 98 -1.20 -6.17 3.57
CA LEU A 98 -2.12 -6.23 4.70
C LEU A 98 -1.31 -5.85 5.93
N VAL A 99 -1.70 -4.75 6.57
CA VAL A 99 -0.98 -4.23 7.73
C VAL A 99 -1.85 -4.34 8.98
N ILE A 100 -1.23 -4.72 10.09
CA ILE A 100 -1.76 -4.54 11.43
C ILE A 100 -0.76 -3.76 12.27
N TYR A 101 -1.24 -3.05 13.29
CA TYR A 101 -0.40 -2.35 14.25
C TYR A 101 -0.46 -3.05 15.61
N ASP A 102 0.68 -3.49 16.12
CA ASP A 102 0.84 -3.97 17.48
C ASP A 102 1.13 -2.79 18.40
N GLU A 103 0.08 -2.28 19.05
CA GLU A 103 0.17 -1.17 20.00
C GLU A 103 1.07 -1.47 21.20
N THR A 104 1.20 -2.73 21.61
CA THR A 104 1.98 -3.10 22.81
C THR A 104 3.47 -2.91 22.56
N ASN A 105 3.94 -3.29 21.38
CA ASN A 105 5.35 -3.21 21.00
C ASN A 105 5.65 -2.01 20.09
N SER A 106 4.63 -1.25 19.66
CA SER A 106 4.75 -0.17 18.68
C SER A 106 5.35 -0.64 17.35
N ILE A 107 4.89 -1.80 16.86
CA ILE A 107 5.40 -2.43 15.63
C ILE A 107 4.26 -2.56 14.61
N PHE A 108 4.54 -2.19 13.36
CA PHE A 108 3.71 -2.55 12.22
C PHE A 108 4.13 -3.92 11.71
N HIS A 109 3.14 -4.78 11.47
CA HIS A 109 3.31 -6.06 10.82
C HIS A 109 2.62 -6.02 9.46
N MET A 110 3.36 -6.36 8.40
CA MET A 110 2.87 -6.37 7.04
C MET A 110 2.99 -7.79 6.47
N TRP A 111 1.88 -8.31 5.95
CA TRP A 111 1.89 -9.44 5.03
C TRP A 111 1.72 -8.89 3.62
N TYR A 112 2.46 -9.43 2.68
CA TYR A 112 2.40 -9.01 1.27
C TYR A 112 2.48 -10.23 0.37
N THR A 113 2.07 -10.07 -0.87
CA THR A 113 2.30 -11.06 -1.94
C THR A 113 3.49 -10.62 -2.75
N GLY A 114 4.41 -11.52 -3.07
CA GLY A 114 5.52 -11.22 -3.97
C GLY A 114 5.77 -12.36 -4.94
N GLY A 115 6.42 -12.04 -6.05
CA GLY A 115 6.71 -13.00 -7.09
C GLY A 115 8.00 -12.70 -7.85
N ASN A 116 8.47 -13.71 -8.56
CA ASN A 116 9.64 -13.65 -9.44
C ASN A 116 9.21 -13.47 -10.91
N ALA A 117 10.18 -13.41 -11.82
CA ALA A 117 9.92 -13.23 -13.25
C ALA A 117 9.12 -14.38 -13.91
N SER A 118 8.96 -15.52 -13.22
CA SER A 118 8.13 -16.65 -13.66
C SER A 118 6.70 -16.58 -13.14
N PHE A 119 6.31 -15.48 -12.46
CA PHE A 119 5.01 -15.29 -11.83
C PHE A 119 4.66 -16.37 -10.79
N GLU A 120 5.68 -16.87 -10.08
CA GLU A 120 5.47 -17.71 -8.90
C GLU A 120 5.17 -16.85 -7.67
N GLU A 121 3.89 -16.65 -7.39
CA GLU A 121 3.41 -15.83 -6.26
C GLU A 121 3.54 -16.56 -4.91
N LYS A 122 4.05 -15.86 -3.89
CA LYS A 122 4.16 -16.36 -2.51
C LYS A 122 3.80 -15.25 -1.51
N GLY A 123 3.44 -15.66 -0.29
CA GLY A 123 3.21 -14.75 0.82
C GLY A 123 4.50 -14.42 1.56
N GLY A 124 4.75 -13.14 1.77
CA GLY A 124 5.84 -12.59 2.57
C GLY A 124 5.34 -11.93 3.86
N TYR A 125 6.29 -11.66 4.75
CA TYR A 125 6.07 -10.93 6.00
C TYR A 125 7.21 -9.95 6.23
N ALA A 126 6.86 -8.74 6.67
CA ALA A 126 7.79 -7.69 7.07
C ALA A 126 7.30 -7.02 8.38
N SER A 127 8.22 -6.43 9.14
CA SER A 127 7.91 -5.64 10.32
C SER A 127 8.66 -4.32 10.32
N SER A 128 8.06 -3.25 10.86
CA SER A 128 8.77 -1.99 11.08
C SER A 128 9.89 -2.17 12.11
N THR A 129 10.93 -1.34 12.00
CA THR A 129 12.09 -1.32 12.91
C THR A 129 12.01 -0.17 13.91
#